data_AF-A0A828T4Y1-F1
#
_entry.id   AF-A0A828T4Y1-F1
#
_cell.length_a   1.000
_cell.length_b   1.000
_cell.length_c   1.000
_cell.angle_alpha   90.00
_cell.angle_beta   90.00
_cell.angle_gamma   90.00
#
_symmetry.space_group_name_H-M   'P 1'
#
loop_
_entity.id
_entity.type
_entity.pdbx_description
1 polymer ?
#
loop_
_entity_poly.entity_id
_entity_poly.type
_entity_poly.pdbx_seq_one_letter_code
_entity_poly.pdbx_strand_id
1 'polypeptide(L)' 'MFNENSVIVKTWVSLVLAGTYTREQVPGLSNLRDVVYQVLDGTKGE' A
#
# COMPACT_ATOMS: atom_id res chain seq x y z
N MET A 1 6.16 2.93 -13.58
CA MET A 1 6.15 3.39 -12.18
C MET A 1 4.77 3.08 -11.61
N PHE A 2 4.66 2.55 -10.40
CA PHE A 2 3.36 2.19 -9.80
C PHE A 2 2.57 3.43 -9.36
N ASN A 3 1.26 3.29 -9.24
CA ASN A 3 0.34 4.34 -8.76
C ASN A 3 -0.85 3.69 -8.02
N GLU A 4 -1.72 4.51 -7.40
CA GLU A 4 -2.91 4.05 -6.64
C GLU A 4 -3.87 3.17 -7.46
N ASN A 5 -3.85 3.30 -8.79
CA ASN A 5 -4.69 2.52 -9.70
C ASN A 5 -4.09 1.15 -10.06
N SER A 6 -2.82 0.93 -9.73
CA SER A 6 -2.11 -0.33 -10.01
C SER A 6 -2.69 -1.47 -9.18
N VAL A 7 -2.98 -2.61 -9.82
CA VAL A 7 -3.54 -3.78 -9.14
C VAL A 7 -2.65 -4.21 -7.96
N ILE A 8 -1.34 -4.25 -8.17
CA ILE A 8 -0.37 -4.59 -7.12
C ILE A 8 -0.46 -3.64 -5.90
N VAL A 9 -0.66 -2.34 -6.12
CA VAL A 9 -0.83 -1.36 -5.02
C VAL A 9 -2.11 -1.65 -4.26
N LYS A 10 -3.24 -1.82 -4.97
CA LYS A 10 -4.54 -2.13 -4.37
C LYS A 10 -4.51 -3.41 -3.54
N THR A 11 -3.89 -4.47 -4.08
CA THR A 11 -3.73 -5.74 -3.36
C THR A 11 -2.95 -5.55 -2.06
N TRP A 12 -1.81 -4.86 -2.09
CA TRP A 12 -1.03 -4.61 -0.88
C TRP A 12 -1.78 -3.76 0.14
N VAL A 13 -2.48 -2.70 -0.29
CA VAL A 13 -3.31 -1.88 0.60
C VAL A 13 -4.39 -2.73 1.27
N SER A 14 -5.13 -3.55 0.51
CA SER A 14 -6.16 -4.43 1.06
C SER A 14 -5.59 -5.45 2.05
N LEU A 15 -4.44 -6.04 1.73
CA LEU A 15 -3.75 -7.00 2.60
C LEU A 15 -3.27 -6.36 3.92
N VAL A 16 -2.83 -5.11 3.88
CA VAL A 16 -2.42 -4.38 5.09
C VAL A 16 -3.63 -3.97 5.92
N LEU A 17 -4.70 -3.47 5.30
CA LEU A 17 -5.95 -3.12 5.99
C LEU A 17 -6.63 -4.34 6.62
N ALA A 18 -6.52 -5.50 5.99
CA ALA A 18 -7.03 -6.76 6.55
C ALA A 18 -6.20 -7.30 7.72
N GLY A 19 -5.05 -6.68 8.05
CA GLY A 19 -4.13 -7.15 9.09
C GLY A 19 -3.32 -8.39 8.71
N THR A 20 -3.44 -8.88 7.47
CA THR A 20 -2.65 -10.03 6.97
C THR A 20 -1.16 -9.69 6.91
N TYR A 21 -0.84 -8.44 6.57
CA TYR A 21 0.52 -7.92 6.56
C TYR A 21 0.58 -6.60 7.31
N THR A 22 1.72 -6.32 7.95
CA THR A 22 2.01 -4.98 8.47
C THR A 22 2.52 -4.09 7.36
N ARG A 23 2.40 -2.77 7.56
CA ARG A 23 2.93 -1.76 6.64
C ARG A 23 4.41 -2.00 6.32
N GLU A 24 5.21 -2.40 7.30
CA GLU A 24 6.65 -2.67 7.16
C GLU A 24 6.97 -3.88 6.26
N GLN A 25 6.04 -4.81 6.10
CA GLN A 25 6.20 -5.98 5.24
C GLN A 25 6.01 -5.68 3.75
N VAL A 26 5.58 -4.46 3.39
CA VAL A 26 5.46 -4.05 1.99
C VAL A 26 6.86 -4.01 1.34
N PRO A 27 7.08 -4.75 0.23
CA PRO A 27 8.40 -4.86 -0.39
C PRO A 27 8.85 -3.53 -0.96
N GLY A 28 10.14 -3.23 -0.80
CA GLY A 28 10.80 -2.02 -1.30
C GLY A 28 11.12 -2.14 -2.78
N LEU A 29 10.08 -2.38 -3.60
CA LEU A 29 10.20 -2.57 -5.04
C LEU A 29 9.91 -1.27 -5.78
N SER A 30 10.94 -0.65 -6.36
CA SER A 30 10.82 0.64 -7.07
C SER A 30 10.11 1.67 -6.18
N ASN A 31 8.92 2.14 -6.56
CA ASN A 31 8.10 3.08 -5.80
C ASN A 31 6.85 2.45 -5.15
N LEU A 32 6.77 1.11 -5.09
CA LEU A 32 5.59 0.41 -4.59
C LEU A 32 5.30 0.75 -3.12
N ARG A 33 6.33 0.67 -2.27
CA ARG A 33 6.21 0.89 -0.83
C ARG A 33 5.68 2.30 -0.53
N ASP A 34 6.30 3.32 -1.11
CA ASP A 34 5.92 4.72 -0.93
C ASP A 34 4.47 4.97 -1.34
N VAL A 35 4.04 4.43 -2.49
CA VAL A 35 2.66 4.62 -2.96
C VAL A 35 1.66 3.90 -2.05
N VAL A 36 1.94 2.66 -1.64
CA VAL A 36 1.06 1.92 -0.69
C VAL A 36 0.95 2.69 0.62
N TYR A 37 2.06 3.24 1.11
CA TYR A 37 2.12 4.03 2.34
C TYR A 37 1.27 5.30 2.22
N GLN A 38 1.42 6.04 1.13
CA GLN A 38 0.62 7.23 0.83
C GLN A 38 -0.87 6.94 0.83
N VAL A 39 -1.31 5.84 0.18
CA VAL A 39 -2.72 5.45 0.12
C VAL A 39 -3.24 5.09 1.52
N LEU A 40 -2.48 4.30 2.29
CA LEU A 40 -2.86 3.92 3.66
C LEU A 40 -2.97 5.14 4.59
N ASP A 41 -2.06 6.11 4.47
CA ASP A 41 -2.12 7.34 5.26
C ASP A 41 -3.32 8.22 4.86
N GLY A 42 -3.67 8.26 3.57
CA GLY A 42 -4.86 8.96 3.07
C GLY A 42 -6.17 8.37 3.57
N THR A 43 -6.27 7.05 3.72
CA THR A 43 -7.45 6.36 4.29
C THR A 43 -7.62 6.63 5.79
N LYS A 44 -6.58 7.03 6.52
CA LYS A 44 -6.66 7.28 7.97
C LYS A 44 -7.29 8.65 8.32
N GLY A 45 -7.73 9.42 7.32
CA GLY A 45 -8.24 10.78 7.45
C GLY A 45 -9.77 10.96 7.37
N GLU A 46 -10.57 9.89 7.49
CA GLU A 46 -12.04 9.95 7.57
C GLU A 46 -12.57 9.44 8.92
#